data_AF-A0A7W5X1X0-F1
#
_entry.id   AF-A0A7W5X1X0-F1
#
_cell.length_a   1.000
_cell.length_b   1.000
_cell.length_c   1.000
_cell.angle_alpha   90.00
_cell.angle_beta   90.00
_cell.angle_gamma   90.00
#
_symmetry.space_group_name_H-M   'P 1'
#
loop_
_entity.id
_entity.type
_entity.pdbx_description
1 polymer ?
#
loop_
_entity_poly.entity_id
_entity_poly.type
_entity_poly.pdbx_seq_one_letter_code
_entity_poly.pdbx_strand_id
1 'polypeptide(L)'
;MTPEELKSARHALGLSANGLAKFVHLSDGAHVRKIENGSRPISGPLEVLMEAIMASSDVRRHFGLSLPDDPASKSEQSMRD
;
A
#
# COMPACT_ATOMS: atom_id res chain seq x y z
N MET A 1 2.61 10.99 -6.20
CA MET A 1 1.30 10.70 -5.56
C MET A 1 0.83 11.80 -4.59
N THR A 2 -0.49 12.01 -4.43
CA THR A 2 -1.11 12.93 -3.44
C THR A 2 -1.43 12.23 -2.10
N PRO A 3 -1.74 12.96 -1.01
CA PRO A 3 -2.22 12.38 0.25
C PRO A 3 -3.44 11.46 0.09
N GLU A 4 -4.41 11.86 -0.72
CA GLU A 4 -5.62 11.08 -1.00
C GLU A 4 -5.31 9.82 -1.81
N GLU A 5 -4.39 9.90 -2.77
CA GLU A 5 -3.90 8.74 -3.52
C GLU A 5 -3.17 7.75 -2.60
N LEU A 6 -2.33 8.24 -1.69
CA LEU A 6 -1.65 7.40 -0.70
C LEU A 6 -2.65 6.66 0.19
N LYS A 7 -3.67 7.37 0.68
CA LYS A 7 -4.74 6.79 1.48
C LYS A 7 -5.47 5.70 0.70
N SER A 8 -5.81 5.98 -0.57
CA SER A 8 -6.51 5.04 -1.45
C SER A 8 -5.68 3.79 -1.73
N ALA A 9 -4.39 3.96 -2.05
CA ALA A 9 -3.44 2.87 -2.24
C ALA A 9 -3.33 1.99 -0.99
N ARG A 10 -3.20 2.60 0.19
CA ARG A 10 -3.16 1.88 1.47
C ARG A 10 -4.41 1.00 1.65
N HIS A 11 -5.59 1.54 1.37
CA HIS A 11 -6.84 0.80 1.49
C HIS A 11 -6.94 -0.33 0.44
N ALA A 12 -6.52 -0.08 -0.80
CA ALA A 12 -6.50 -1.09 -1.86
C ALA A 12 -5.60 -2.30 -1.51
N LEU A 13 -4.49 -2.05 -0.82
CA LEU A 13 -3.56 -3.07 -0.31
C LEU A 13 -4.06 -3.76 0.97
N GLY A 14 -5.27 -3.44 1.46
CA GLY A 14 -5.81 -4.01 2.70
C GLY A 14 -5.08 -3.56 3.97
N LEU A 15 -4.24 -2.52 3.89
CA LEU A 15 -3.42 -2.08 5.01
C LEU A 15 -4.19 -1.12 5.93
N SER A 16 -4.11 -1.37 7.24
CA SER A 16 -4.44 -0.35 8.23
C SER A 16 -3.36 0.75 8.26
N ALA A 17 -3.65 1.90 8.85
CA ALA A 17 -2.64 2.96 9.04
C ALA A 17 -1.42 2.46 9.83
N ASN A 18 -1.63 1.61 10.85
CA ASN A 18 -0.53 0.97 11.59
C ASN A 18 0.20 -0.08 10.74
N GLY A 19 -0.52 -0.76 9.83
CA GLY A 19 0.08 -1.69 8.88
C GLY A 19 1.04 -0.99 7.93
N LEU A 20 0.62 0.12 7.32
CA LEU A 20 1.50 0.93 6.48
C LEU A 20 2.67 1.50 7.29
N ALA A 21 2.43 2.00 8.50
CA ALA A 21 3.50 2.53 9.35
C ALA A 21 4.59 1.49 9.62
N LYS A 22 4.20 0.26 9.98
CA LYS A 22 5.13 -0.85 10.18
C LYS A 22 5.87 -1.21 8.90
N PHE A 23 5.14 -1.28 7.77
CA PHE A 23 5.71 -1.63 6.47
C PHE A 23 6.81 -0.66 6.03
N VAL A 24 6.62 0.64 6.24
CA VAL A 24 7.59 1.68 5.85
C VAL A 24 8.43 2.22 7.01
N HIS A 25 8.49 1.48 8.12
CA HIS A 25 9.28 1.84 9.31
C HIS A 25 8.99 3.25 9.88
N LEU A 26 7.75 3.72 9.79
CA LEU A 26 7.28 4.91 10.50
C LEU A 26 6.88 4.57 11.95
N SER A 27 6.86 5.59 12.81
CA SER A 27 6.62 5.44 14.24
C SER A 27 5.27 4.77 14.55
N ASP A 28 4.19 5.25 13.94
CA ASP A 28 2.83 4.76 14.18
C ASP A 28 1.86 5.18 13.05
N GLY A 29 0.63 4.68 13.12
CA GLY A 29 -0.43 5.07 12.20
C GLY A 29 -0.93 6.51 12.36
N ALA A 30 -0.60 7.21 13.46
CA ALA A 30 -0.91 8.64 13.58
C ALA A 30 -0.01 9.46 12.65
N HIS A 31 1.24 9.06 12.46
CA HIS A 31 2.12 9.64 11.46
C HIS A 31 1.56 9.45 10.04
N VAL A 32 1.10 8.24 9.71
CA VAL A 32 0.46 7.95 8.41
C VAL A 32 -0.76 8.86 8.19
N ARG A 33 -1.65 8.98 9.18
CA ARG A 33 -2.83 9.86 9.07
C ARG A 33 -2.49 11.34 8.88
N LYS A 34 -1.38 11.82 9.44
CA LYS A 34 -0.89 13.19 9.22
C LYS A 34 -0.36 13.39 7.79
N ILE A 35 0.19 12.35 7.18
CA ILE A 35 0.60 12.41 5.76
C ILE A 35 -0.67 12.40 4.89
N GLU A 36 -1.58 11.46 5.14
CA GLU A 36 -2.82 11.27 4.36
C GLU A 36 -3.81 12.45 4.43
N ASN A 37 -3.71 13.31 5.45
CA ASN A 37 -4.53 14.51 5.56
C ASN A 37 -3.78 15.80 5.14
N GLY A 38 -2.56 15.67 4.58
CA GLY A 38 -1.74 16.79 4.12
C GLY A 38 -1.07 17.61 5.24
N SER A 39 -1.25 17.26 6.52
CA SER A 39 -0.56 17.95 7.63
C SER A 39 0.95 17.69 7.64
N ARG A 40 1.41 16.64 6.96
CA ARG A 40 2.82 16.34 6.69
C ARG A 40 3.00 15.99 5.21
N PRO A 41 4.14 16.38 4.61
CA PRO A 41 4.46 15.99 3.24
C PRO A 41 4.70 14.49 3.14
N ILE A 42 4.43 13.93 1.97
CA ILE A 42 4.88 12.59 1.59
C ILE A 42 6.39 12.67 1.34
N SER A 43 7.19 11.84 2.00
CA SER A 43 8.62 11.76 1.71
C SER A 43 8.86 11.09 0.37
N GLY A 44 9.83 11.57 -0.42
CA GLY A 44 10.16 10.99 -1.74
C GLY A 44 10.35 9.46 -1.74
N PRO A 45 11.07 8.85 -0.77
CA PRO A 45 11.19 7.39 -0.71
C PRO A 45 9.86 6.65 -0.53
N LEU A 46 8.94 7.22 0.26
CA LEU A 46 7.59 6.65 0.43
C LEU A 46 6.79 6.75 -0.87
N GLU A 47 6.87 7.87 -1.56
CA GLU A 47 6.21 8.08 -2.86
C GLU A 47 6.69 7.07 -3.89
N VAL A 48 8.00 6.94 -4.09
CA VAL A 48 8.59 5.97 -5.04
C VAL A 48 8.21 4.53 -4.70
N LEU A 49 8.26 4.16 -3.41
CA LEU A 49 7.89 2.81 -2.98
C LEU A 49 6.42 2.50 -3.27
N MET A 50 5.52 3.42 -2.93
CA MET A 50 4.09 3.21 -3.14
C MET A 50 3.72 3.18 -4.63
N GLU A 51 4.35 4.03 -5.44
CA GLU A 51 4.17 4.00 -6.89
C GLU A 51 4.63 2.67 -7.49
N ALA A 52 5.80 2.14 -7.07
CA ALA A 52 6.28 0.83 -7.50
C ALA A 52 5.36 -0.32 -7.08
N ILE A 53 4.86 -0.29 -5.84
CA ILE A 53 3.91 -1.27 -5.31
C ILE A 53 2.59 -1.24 -6.11
N MET A 54 2.08 -0.06 -6.46
CA MET A 54 0.83 0.02 -7.22
C MET A 54 1.03 -0.39 -8.69
N ALA A 55 2.18 -0.08 -9.29
CA ALA A 55 2.46 -0.37 -10.69
C ALA A 55 2.84 -1.83 -11.00
N SER A 56 3.39 -2.58 -10.04
CA SER A 56 3.96 -3.91 -10.32
C SER A 56 3.49 -5.00 -9.35
N SER A 57 2.91 -6.06 -9.91
CA SER A 57 2.56 -7.28 -9.16
C SER A 57 3.78 -8.01 -8.63
N ASP A 58 4.93 -7.93 -9.32
CA ASP A 58 6.19 -8.52 -8.84
C ASP A 58 6.71 -7.82 -7.59
N VAL A 59 6.60 -6.49 -7.55
CA VAL A 59 6.96 -5.70 -6.36
C VAL A 59 6.01 -6.03 -5.20
N ARG A 60 4.70 -6.11 -5.47
CA ARG A 60 3.73 -6.55 -4.44
C ARG A 60 4.09 -7.93 -3.89
N ARG A 61 4.32 -8.90 -4.78
CA ARG A 61 4.71 -10.27 -4.41
C ARG A 61 6.00 -10.31 -3.60
N HIS A 62 7.01 -9.51 -3.98
CA HIS A 62 8.26 -9.41 -3.23
C HIS A 62 8.03 -8.98 -1.78
N PHE A 63 7.10 -8.04 -1.56
CA PHE A 63 6.73 -7.55 -0.23
C PHE A 63 5.59 -8.32 0.45
N GLY A 64 5.10 -9.41 -0.16
CA GLY A 64 3.96 -10.16 0.38
C GLY A 64 2.64 -9.38 0.39
N LEU A 65 2.50 -8.39 -0.47
CA LEU A 65 1.27 -7.63 -0.70
C LEU A 65 0.52 -8.20 -1.90
N SER A 66 -0.77 -7.88 -1.99
CA SER A 66 -1.60 -8.24 -3.15
C SER A 66 -2.70 -7.20 -3.36
N LEU A 67 -3.12 -7.04 -4.62
CA LEU A 67 -4.38 -6.38 -4.98
C LEU A 67 -5.41 -7.45 -5.39
N PRO A 68 -6.71 -7.14 -5.30
CA PRO A 68 -7.77 -8.08 -5.70
C PRO A 68 -7.60 -8.63 -7.11
N ASP A 69 -7.09 -7.82 -8.04
CA ASP A 69 -6.94 -8.19 -9.44
C ASP A 69 -5.62 -8.91 -9.77
N ASP A 70 -4.75 -9.17 -8.78
CA ASP A 70 -3.49 -9.85 -9.02
C ASP A 70 -3.72 -11.27 -9.59
N PRO A 71 -2.92 -11.70 -10.59
CA PRO A 71 -3.13 -12.97 -11.27
C PRO A 71 -3.04 -14.18 -10.32
N ALA A 72 -2.24 -14.10 -9.26
CA ALA A 72 -2.15 -15.12 -8.23
C ALA A 72 -3.44 -15.22 -7.38
N SER A 73 -4.17 -14.12 -7.20
CA SER A 73 -5.46 -14.09 -6.48
C SER A 73 -6.56 -14.81 -7.27
N LYS A 74 -6.51 -14.77 -8.61
CA LYS A 74 -7.52 -15.40 -9.49
C LYS A 74 -7.39 -16.93 -9.56
N SER A 75 -6.17 -17.46 -9.45
CA SER A 75 -5.92 -18.90 -9.46
C SER A 75 -6.49 -19.63 -8.23
N GLU A 76 -6.55 -18.99 -7.06
CA GLU A 76 -7.14 -19.61 -5.86
C GLU A 76 -8.67 -19.65 -5.90
N GLN A 77 -9.30 -18.68 -6.58
CA GLN A 77 -10.74 -18.58 -6.69
C GLN A 77 -11.30 -19.62 -7.68
N SER A 78 -10.61 -19.85 -8.79
CA SER A 78 -10.98 -20.87 -9.79
C SER A 78 -10.80 -22.33 -9.32
N MET A 79 -10.11 -22.60 -8.21
CA MET A 79 -9.95 -23.94 -7.65
C MET A 79 -10.99 -24.28 -6.57
N ARG A 80 -11.82 -23.30 -6.18
CA ARG A 80 -12.88 -23.47 -5.17
C ARG A 80 -14.29 -23.52 -5.76
N ASP A 81 -14.41 -23.28 -7.07
CA ASP A 81 -15.62 -23.44 -7.88
C ASP A 81 -15.59 -24.78 -8.64
#